data_AF-A0A437M4M7-F1
#
_entry.id   AF-A0A437M4M7-F1
#
_cell.length_a   1.000
_cell.length_b   1.000
_cell.length_c   1.000
_cell.angle_alpha   90.00
_cell.angle_beta   90.00
_cell.angle_gamma   90.00
#
_symmetry.space_group_name_H-M   'P 1'
#
loop_
_entity.id
_entity.type
_entity.pdbx_description
1 polymer ?
#
loop_
_entity_poly.entity_id
_entity_poly.type
_entity_poly.pdbx_seq_one_letter_code
_entity_poly.pdbx_strand_id
1 'polypeptide(L)'
;MMSLLALAAAAAATPAVTADCAGGLCGYPALKSYFEKLATSRGRSGKPVHILQIGDSHTAGDAITGAWREMLQARYGSGGRGVMPPGKPFNGYNPRGVSVDMSDGWSIASIFGPGSQSPRPPIGLSAYSLTSTRDGARISMVAGANEQFDRFVVCALAQPGAGTLAISIGGKTERMDLNAFLSRPECKELTFDSPQVAVSVVAEGNPVTITSWASFRDAGGVALSNVGVVGSQLVHFSRNDDAVVAEELRSYDPDLIVVAFGTNEGFAPRIAPQEYEITLRTQIGRIRRLAGRVPILLLGAPDALTRRSELLSNAPTVTPAPCLEPAPLPPTAPVAQTPPPSQAAPDSIEDILGELEAQATQTVDGRRMITTPPPATAPVLAPPPVTQPTQIGWSITARPLFPPAGLKMVRDVQRRVAQQLRLGFWDWEARMGGRCTAVSWVKLQPTRMRGDYVHFNSLGGQEIATRLQTDLDAAAGAVR
;
A
#
# COMPACT_ATOMS: atom_id res chain seq x y z
N MET A 1 -1.97 -43.12 6.10
CA MET A 1 -2.91 -42.03 6.47
C MET A 1 -2.35 -40.72 5.95
N MET A 2 -2.76 -40.30 4.75
CA MET A 2 -2.39 -39.01 4.16
C MET A 2 -3.37 -37.95 4.70
N SER A 3 -2.88 -36.99 5.48
CA SER A 3 -3.65 -35.79 5.80
C SER A 3 -3.53 -34.81 4.65
N LEU A 4 -4.59 -34.73 3.84
CA LEU A 4 -4.87 -33.55 3.02
C LEU A 4 -5.02 -32.35 3.95
N LEU A 5 -4.06 -31.44 3.98
CA LEU A 5 -4.34 -30.08 4.42
C LEU A 5 -5.16 -29.41 3.32
N ALA A 6 -6.46 -29.36 3.53
CA ALA A 6 -7.35 -28.51 2.76
C ALA A 6 -6.85 -27.06 2.88
N LEU A 7 -6.64 -26.40 1.74
CA LEU A 7 -6.60 -24.94 1.67
C LEU A 7 -7.99 -24.45 2.09
N ALA A 8 -8.17 -24.19 3.38
CA ALA A 8 -9.25 -23.32 3.81
C ALA A 8 -8.92 -21.94 3.26
N ALA A 9 -9.66 -21.51 2.23
CA ALA A 9 -9.86 -20.08 2.01
C ALA A 9 -10.34 -19.54 3.36
N ALA A 10 -9.51 -18.71 4.01
CA ALA A 10 -9.91 -18.05 5.23
C ALA A 10 -11.11 -17.17 4.85
N ALA A 11 -12.33 -17.68 5.07
CA ALA A 11 -13.51 -16.84 5.16
C ALA A 11 -13.13 -15.72 6.13
N ALA A 12 -13.20 -14.47 5.68
CA ALA A 12 -12.85 -13.33 6.51
C ALA A 12 -13.71 -13.40 7.77
N ALA A 13 -13.13 -13.87 8.87
CA ALA A 13 -13.83 -13.95 10.13
C ALA A 13 -14.32 -12.54 10.46
N THR A 14 -15.61 -12.43 10.81
CA THR A 14 -16.19 -11.17 11.27
C THR A 14 -15.30 -10.59 12.38
N PRO A 15 -14.91 -9.30 12.30
CA PRO A 15 -14.04 -8.71 13.30
C PRO A 15 -14.64 -8.87 14.70
N ALA A 16 -13.82 -9.30 15.66
CA ALA A 16 -14.24 -9.29 17.06
C ALA A 16 -14.48 -7.83 17.50
N VAL A 17 -15.60 -7.58 18.16
CA VAL A 17 -16.00 -6.24 18.63
C VAL A 17 -16.03 -6.25 20.15
N THR A 18 -15.35 -5.28 20.75
CA THR A 18 -15.37 -4.94 22.18
C THR A 18 -15.86 -3.49 22.33
N ALA A 19 -15.96 -3.00 23.57
CA ALA A 19 -16.40 -1.62 23.82
C ALA A 19 -15.53 -0.55 23.14
N ASP A 20 -14.23 -0.84 22.96
CA ASP A 20 -13.25 0.13 22.46
C ASP A 20 -12.61 -0.27 21.12
N CYS A 21 -12.72 -1.54 20.70
CA CYS A 21 -12.09 -2.02 19.47
C CYS A 21 -13.01 -2.90 18.60
N ALA A 22 -12.90 -2.78 17.29
CA ALA A 22 -13.51 -3.66 16.29
C ALA A 22 -12.43 -4.16 15.32
N GLY A 23 -12.06 -5.43 15.42
CA GLY A 23 -10.91 -5.97 14.68
C GLY A 23 -9.61 -5.26 15.08
N GLY A 24 -8.92 -4.68 14.09
CA GLY A 24 -7.70 -3.89 14.32
C GLY A 24 -7.96 -2.42 14.65
N LEU A 25 -9.21 -1.95 14.61
CA LEU A 25 -9.56 -0.56 14.88
C LEU A 25 -9.92 -0.36 16.35
N CYS A 26 -9.18 0.46 17.08
CA CYS A 26 -9.49 0.87 18.45
C CYS A 26 -9.80 2.37 18.54
N GLY A 27 -10.48 2.80 19.61
CA GLY A 27 -10.85 4.21 19.81
C GLY A 27 -11.93 4.69 18.82
N TYR A 28 -12.67 3.75 18.23
CA TYR A 28 -13.65 4.04 17.18
C TYR A 28 -14.83 4.97 17.60
N PRO A 29 -15.22 5.13 18.89
CA PRO A 29 -16.22 6.14 19.25
C PRO A 29 -15.83 7.57 18.85
N ALA A 30 -14.53 7.87 18.71
CA ALA A 30 -14.03 9.15 18.21
C ALA A 30 -14.38 9.40 16.73
N LEU A 31 -14.76 8.36 15.99
CA LEU A 31 -15.12 8.40 14.56
C LEU A 31 -16.64 8.46 14.32
N LYS A 32 -17.45 8.62 15.38
CA LYS A 32 -18.92 8.60 15.32
C LYS A 32 -19.50 9.53 14.25
N SER A 33 -19.08 10.79 14.23
CA SER A 33 -19.63 11.78 13.27
C SER A 33 -19.31 11.43 11.81
N TYR A 34 -18.15 10.81 11.55
CA TYR A 34 -17.82 10.27 10.24
C TYR A 34 -18.76 9.12 9.84
N PHE A 35 -19.01 8.17 10.76
CA PHE A 35 -19.94 7.06 10.50
C PHE A 35 -21.37 7.52 10.24
N GLU A 36 -21.86 8.52 10.97
CA GLU A 36 -23.18 9.12 10.77
C GLU A 36 -23.31 9.79 9.39
N LYS A 37 -22.29 10.56 8.98
CA LYS A 37 -22.25 11.16 7.65
C LYS A 37 -22.20 10.09 6.55
N LEU A 38 -21.34 9.08 6.70
CA LEU A 38 -21.21 7.99 5.73
C LEU A 38 -22.50 7.17 5.59
N ALA A 39 -23.22 6.92 6.68
CA ALA A 39 -24.48 6.17 6.66
C ALA A 39 -25.57 6.84 5.82
N THR A 40 -25.47 8.16 5.60
CA THR A 40 -26.47 8.94 4.88
C THR A 40 -25.95 9.50 3.56
N SER A 41 -24.76 9.10 3.10
CA SER A 41 -24.10 9.69 1.92
C SER A 41 -24.67 9.23 0.57
N ARG A 42 -25.28 8.04 0.52
CA ARG A 42 -25.76 7.43 -0.72
C ARG A 42 -27.01 8.12 -1.25
N GLY A 43 -27.00 8.51 -2.52
CA GLY A 43 -28.19 9.00 -3.24
C GLY A 43 -28.69 10.39 -2.79
N ARG A 44 -27.84 11.17 -2.10
CA ARG A 44 -28.13 12.55 -1.73
C ARG A 44 -27.61 13.53 -2.78
N SER A 45 -28.23 14.71 -2.87
CA SER A 45 -27.63 15.88 -3.50
C SER A 45 -26.71 16.60 -2.50
N GLY A 46 -25.61 17.17 -2.97
CA GLY A 46 -24.68 17.96 -2.15
C GLY A 46 -23.31 17.31 -1.99
N LYS A 47 -22.47 17.92 -1.14
CA LYS A 47 -21.06 17.53 -0.99
C LYS A 47 -20.89 16.05 -0.60
N PRO A 48 -19.87 15.36 -1.14
CA PRO A 48 -19.56 14.00 -0.75
C PRO A 48 -19.00 13.96 0.67
N VAL A 49 -19.05 12.78 1.30
CA VAL A 49 -18.25 12.54 2.50
C VAL A 49 -16.78 12.53 2.09
N HIS A 50 -15.98 13.43 2.66
CA HIS A 50 -14.60 13.63 2.25
C HIS A 50 -13.62 13.05 3.26
N ILE A 51 -12.83 12.06 2.82
CA ILE A 51 -11.73 11.46 3.57
C ILE A 51 -10.42 12.06 3.05
N LEU A 52 -9.62 12.68 3.93
CA LEU A 52 -8.30 13.20 3.62
C LEU A 52 -7.22 12.36 4.30
N GLN A 53 -6.49 11.56 3.52
CA GLN A 53 -5.34 10.81 4.02
C GLN A 53 -4.02 11.56 3.75
N ILE A 54 -3.31 11.87 4.84
CA ILE A 54 -1.98 12.49 4.86
C ILE A 54 -0.96 11.40 5.24
N GLY A 55 0.10 11.21 4.45
CA GLY A 55 1.07 10.17 4.80
C GLY A 55 2.35 10.12 3.98
N ASP A 56 2.99 8.94 4.03
CA ASP A 56 4.25 8.67 3.37
C ASP A 56 4.08 8.04 1.96
N SER A 57 5.05 7.22 1.53
CA SER A 57 5.02 6.51 0.25
C SER A 57 3.82 5.56 0.10
N HIS A 58 3.26 5.02 1.17
CA HIS A 58 2.07 4.17 1.10
C HIS A 58 0.83 4.95 0.69
N THR A 59 0.71 6.20 1.14
CA THR A 59 -0.33 7.16 0.71
C THR A 59 -0.04 7.69 -0.68
N ALA A 60 1.22 8.05 -0.98
CA ALA A 60 1.63 8.61 -2.26
C ALA A 60 1.45 7.63 -3.43
N GLY A 61 1.73 6.34 -3.19
CA GLY A 61 1.69 5.31 -4.23
C GLY A 61 0.29 4.88 -4.65
N ASP A 62 -0.76 5.38 -3.99
CA ASP A 62 -2.19 5.18 -4.30
C ASP A 62 -2.67 3.72 -4.42
N ALA A 63 -1.87 2.74 -4.00
CA ALA A 63 -2.22 1.33 -4.08
C ALA A 63 -3.30 0.96 -3.06
N ILE A 64 -3.21 1.52 -1.85
CA ILE A 64 -4.16 1.29 -0.75
C ILE A 64 -5.29 2.32 -0.82
N THR A 65 -4.96 3.61 -0.86
CA THR A 65 -5.95 4.69 -0.90
C THR A 65 -6.81 4.62 -2.16
N GLY A 66 -6.24 4.25 -3.30
CA GLY A 66 -7.00 4.08 -4.54
C GLY A 66 -7.96 2.89 -4.46
N ALA A 67 -7.50 1.74 -3.96
CA ALA A 67 -8.38 0.59 -3.74
C ALA A 67 -9.49 0.89 -2.70
N TRP A 68 -9.15 1.64 -1.65
CA TRP A 68 -10.13 2.06 -0.65
C TRP A 68 -11.16 3.03 -1.24
N ARG A 69 -10.71 4.00 -2.05
CA ARG A 69 -11.58 4.92 -2.79
C ARG A 69 -12.53 4.17 -3.71
N GLU A 70 -12.01 3.29 -4.56
CA GLU A 70 -12.80 2.49 -5.51
C GLU A 70 -13.90 1.69 -4.79
N MET A 71 -13.56 1.04 -3.67
CA MET A 71 -14.52 0.28 -2.86
C MET A 71 -15.61 1.18 -2.23
N LEU A 72 -15.22 2.33 -1.67
CA LEU A 72 -16.17 3.27 -1.08
C LEU A 72 -17.08 3.88 -2.14
N GLN A 73 -16.53 4.30 -3.27
CA GLN A 73 -17.30 4.89 -4.38
C GLN A 73 -18.23 3.86 -5.02
N ALA A 74 -17.83 2.59 -5.12
CA ALA A 74 -18.71 1.52 -5.58
C ALA A 74 -19.92 1.32 -4.64
N ARG A 75 -19.74 1.49 -3.33
CA ARG A 75 -20.80 1.31 -2.33
C ARG A 75 -21.70 2.53 -2.16
N TYR A 76 -21.12 3.73 -2.14
CA TYR A 76 -21.81 4.97 -1.75
C TYR A 76 -22.06 5.93 -2.92
N GLY A 77 -21.38 5.73 -4.06
CA GLY A 77 -21.34 6.67 -5.17
C GLY A 77 -20.03 7.46 -5.17
N SER A 78 -19.56 7.84 -6.37
CA SER A 78 -18.37 8.65 -6.52
C SER A 78 -18.62 10.11 -6.16
N GLY A 79 -17.87 10.59 -5.18
CA GLY A 79 -17.75 12.00 -4.82
C GLY A 79 -16.62 12.74 -5.57
N GLY A 80 -16.05 12.14 -6.61
CA GLY A 80 -14.89 12.64 -7.34
C GLY A 80 -13.54 12.24 -6.72
N ARG A 81 -12.47 12.68 -7.38
CA ARG A 81 -11.09 12.26 -7.10
C ARG A 81 -10.53 12.81 -5.79
N GLY A 82 -11.01 13.97 -5.34
CA GLY A 82 -10.51 14.69 -4.18
C GLY A 82 -9.25 15.52 -4.47
N VAL A 83 -8.54 15.86 -3.39
CA VAL A 83 -7.36 16.73 -3.35
C VAL A 83 -6.12 16.00 -3.85
N MET A 84 -5.31 16.71 -4.64
CA MET A 84 -4.05 16.24 -5.20
C MET A 84 -2.99 17.35 -5.20
N PRO A 85 -1.70 16.98 -5.25
CA PRO A 85 -0.65 17.88 -5.71
C PRO A 85 -0.98 18.45 -7.09
N PRO A 86 -0.63 19.72 -7.38
CA PRO A 86 -0.81 20.27 -8.70
C PRO A 86 0.19 19.63 -9.68
N GLY A 87 -0.26 19.32 -10.90
CA GLY A 87 0.58 18.75 -11.95
C GLY A 87 1.26 17.42 -11.56
N LYS A 88 2.54 17.27 -11.93
CA LYS A 88 3.34 16.07 -11.66
C LYS A 88 4.48 16.39 -10.68
N PRO A 89 4.28 16.25 -9.36
CA PRO A 89 5.26 16.67 -8.35
C PRO A 89 6.56 15.83 -8.31
N PHE A 90 6.54 14.60 -8.83
CA PHE A 90 7.70 13.71 -8.86
C PHE A 90 7.60 12.69 -10.00
N ASN A 91 8.75 12.09 -10.34
CA ASN A 91 8.81 11.08 -11.39
C ASN A 91 8.01 9.81 -11.00
N GLY A 92 7.16 9.33 -11.90
CA GLY A 92 6.27 8.20 -11.64
C GLY A 92 4.99 8.55 -10.88
N TYR A 93 4.65 9.84 -10.72
CA TYR A 93 3.35 10.25 -10.20
C TYR A 93 2.23 9.81 -11.15
N ASN A 94 1.46 8.81 -10.71
CA ASN A 94 0.38 8.19 -11.48
C ASN A 94 -0.84 7.95 -10.57
N PRO A 95 -1.61 9.00 -10.24
CA PRO A 95 -2.78 8.88 -9.38
C PRO A 95 -3.84 7.98 -10.05
N ARG A 96 -4.51 7.12 -9.28
CA ARG A 96 -5.62 6.32 -9.83
C ARG A 96 -6.85 7.19 -10.07
N GLY A 97 -7.63 6.84 -11.09
CA GLY A 97 -8.90 7.48 -11.41
C GLY A 97 -8.81 8.72 -12.31
N VAL A 98 -7.62 9.31 -12.46
CA VAL A 98 -7.38 10.48 -13.30
C VAL A 98 -6.04 10.35 -14.02
N SER A 99 -5.91 11.00 -15.18
CA SER A 99 -4.62 11.20 -15.85
C SER A 99 -4.22 12.66 -15.71
N VAL A 100 -2.98 12.90 -15.27
CA VAL A 100 -2.44 14.25 -15.09
C VAL A 100 -1.35 14.50 -16.12
N ASP A 101 -1.29 15.73 -16.63
CA ASP A 101 -0.25 16.21 -17.52
C ASP A 101 0.32 17.56 -17.03
N MET A 102 1.58 17.82 -17.38
CA MET A 102 2.32 19.02 -16.97
C MET A 102 3.35 19.35 -18.03
N SER A 103 3.31 20.57 -18.56
CA SER A 103 4.32 21.07 -19.49
C SER A 103 5.63 21.40 -18.76
N ASP A 104 6.70 21.72 -19.51
CA ASP A 104 7.85 22.41 -18.92
C ASP A 104 7.47 23.80 -18.40
N GLY A 105 8.34 24.39 -17.58
CA GLY A 105 8.14 25.74 -17.05
C GLY A 105 7.65 25.80 -15.60
N TRP A 106 7.97 24.78 -14.80
CA TRP A 106 7.60 24.71 -13.38
C TRP A 106 8.81 24.41 -12.51
N SER A 107 8.92 25.12 -11.39
CA SER A 107 9.76 24.74 -10.26
C SER A 107 8.91 24.06 -9.19
N ILE A 108 9.40 22.97 -8.61
CA ILE A 108 8.65 22.14 -7.64
C ILE A 108 9.31 22.24 -6.27
N ALA A 109 8.58 22.78 -5.31
CA ALA A 109 8.92 22.70 -3.90
C ALA A 109 8.19 21.52 -3.23
N SER A 110 8.78 20.95 -2.19
CA SER A 110 8.20 19.84 -1.43
C SER A 110 8.64 19.89 0.03
N ILE A 111 7.93 19.18 0.91
CA ILE A 111 8.35 19.09 2.32
C ILE A 111 9.52 18.13 2.53
N PHE A 112 9.86 17.27 1.57
CA PHE A 112 10.93 16.27 1.71
C PHE A 112 11.65 15.98 0.40
N GLY A 113 12.92 15.59 0.49
CA GLY A 113 13.77 15.37 -0.69
C GLY A 113 14.34 16.68 -1.26
N PRO A 114 14.81 16.66 -2.53
CA PRO A 114 15.51 17.81 -3.13
C PRO A 114 14.72 19.12 -3.11
N GLY A 115 13.40 19.07 -3.29
CA GLY A 115 12.53 20.26 -3.28
C GLY A 115 12.28 20.86 -1.88
N SER A 116 12.89 20.32 -0.83
CA SER A 116 12.72 20.81 0.55
C SER A 116 13.77 21.84 1.00
N GLN A 117 14.72 22.18 0.13
CA GLN A 117 15.74 23.18 0.41
C GLN A 117 15.12 24.58 0.60
N SER A 118 15.78 25.41 1.41
CA SER A 118 15.39 26.81 1.62
C SER A 118 16.24 27.74 0.74
N PRO A 119 15.71 28.89 0.26
CA PRO A 119 14.31 29.32 0.41
C PRO A 119 13.35 28.50 -0.46
N ARG A 120 12.13 28.28 0.02
CA ARG A 120 11.03 27.61 -0.71
C ARG A 120 9.73 28.38 -0.51
N PRO A 121 8.80 28.36 -1.49
CA PRO A 121 7.48 28.93 -1.29
C PRO A 121 6.71 28.18 -0.19
N PRO A 122 5.67 28.81 0.41
CA PRO A 122 4.70 28.12 1.26
C PRO A 122 4.13 26.85 0.62
N ILE A 123 3.92 25.79 1.43
CA ILE A 123 3.48 24.47 0.99
C ILE A 123 2.25 24.01 1.77
N GLY A 124 1.20 23.59 1.06
CA GLY A 124 -0.08 23.13 1.61
C GLY A 124 -0.18 21.61 1.84
N LEU A 125 -1.39 21.13 2.12
CA LEU A 125 -1.73 19.72 2.42
C LEU A 125 -1.16 18.73 1.41
N SER A 126 -1.12 19.11 0.12
CA SER A 126 -0.57 18.26 -0.95
C SER A 126 0.90 17.92 -0.74
N ALA A 127 1.60 18.70 0.09
CA ALA A 127 3.01 18.64 0.41
C ALA A 127 3.95 19.02 -0.75
N TYR A 128 3.39 19.65 -1.79
CA TYR A 128 4.10 20.23 -2.92
C TYR A 128 3.57 21.63 -3.25
N SER A 129 4.41 22.47 -3.85
CA SER A 129 4.00 23.72 -4.50
C SER A 129 4.70 23.84 -5.84
N LEU A 130 3.95 24.27 -6.86
CA LEU A 130 4.44 24.47 -8.23
C LEU A 130 4.48 25.97 -8.53
N THR A 131 5.67 26.51 -8.79
CA THR A 131 5.85 27.90 -9.20
C THR A 131 6.18 27.95 -10.69
N SER A 132 5.40 28.70 -11.48
CA SER A 132 5.69 28.85 -12.91
C SER A 132 6.99 29.62 -13.12
N THR A 133 7.78 29.19 -14.09
CA THR A 133 9.05 29.84 -14.49
C THR A 133 8.98 30.47 -15.87
N ARG A 134 7.84 30.33 -16.56
CA ARG A 134 7.53 30.96 -17.85
C ARG A 134 6.03 31.16 -17.99
N ASP A 135 5.68 32.15 -18.81
CA ASP A 135 4.32 32.38 -19.28
C ASP A 135 3.82 31.18 -20.12
N GLY A 136 2.54 30.85 -20.00
CA GLY A 136 1.91 29.74 -20.69
C GLY A 136 2.22 28.34 -20.12
N ALA A 137 2.92 28.23 -18.99
CA ALA A 137 3.12 26.94 -18.31
C ALA A 137 1.77 26.32 -17.93
N ARG A 138 1.57 25.04 -18.25
CA ARG A 138 0.27 24.36 -18.16
C ARG A 138 0.35 23.11 -17.30
N ILE A 139 -0.68 22.90 -16.49
CA ILE A 139 -1.04 21.61 -15.90
C ILE A 139 -2.45 21.23 -16.34
N SER A 140 -2.74 19.94 -16.49
CA SER A 140 -4.10 19.49 -16.81
C SER A 140 -4.41 18.15 -16.19
N MET A 141 -5.70 17.88 -16.00
CA MET A 141 -6.20 16.62 -15.51
C MET A 141 -7.36 16.16 -16.40
N VAL A 142 -7.37 14.88 -16.74
CA VAL A 142 -8.49 14.18 -17.37
C VAL A 142 -9.01 13.14 -16.40
N ALA A 143 -10.28 13.23 -16.03
CA ALA A 143 -10.94 12.29 -15.14
C ALA A 143 -11.38 11.04 -15.88
N GLY A 144 -11.24 9.88 -15.24
CA GLY A 144 -11.85 8.64 -15.68
C GLY A 144 -13.38 8.68 -15.53
N ALA A 145 -14.07 7.72 -16.15
CA ALA A 145 -15.54 7.69 -16.20
C ALA A 145 -16.22 7.72 -14.82
N ASN A 146 -15.57 7.17 -13.79
CA ASN A 146 -16.08 7.14 -12.41
C ASN A 146 -15.64 8.34 -11.56
N GLU A 147 -14.82 9.24 -12.08
CA GLU A 147 -14.22 10.37 -11.33
C GLU A 147 -14.58 11.73 -11.96
N GLN A 148 -15.62 11.77 -12.79
CA GLN A 148 -16.18 13.01 -13.32
C GLN A 148 -16.58 13.93 -12.18
N PHE A 149 -16.47 15.23 -12.41
CA PHE A 149 -16.61 16.24 -11.36
C PHE A 149 -17.47 17.41 -11.80
N ASP A 150 -18.27 17.95 -10.91
CA ASP A 150 -19.06 19.17 -11.11
C ASP A 150 -18.54 20.32 -10.23
N ARG A 151 -17.56 20.06 -9.37
CA ARG A 151 -16.88 21.05 -8.55
C ARG A 151 -15.36 20.89 -8.64
N PHE A 152 -14.69 21.95 -9.05
CA PHE A 152 -13.23 22.00 -9.16
C PHE A 152 -12.70 23.11 -8.26
N VAL A 153 -11.61 22.83 -7.55
CA VAL A 153 -10.96 23.80 -6.65
C VAL A 153 -9.48 23.86 -7.00
N VAL A 154 -8.92 25.06 -7.09
CA VAL A 154 -7.49 25.29 -7.19
C VAL A 154 -7.05 26.28 -6.12
N CYS A 155 -5.99 25.93 -5.40
CA CYS A 155 -5.42 26.75 -4.35
C CYS A 155 -4.03 27.24 -4.76
N ALA A 156 -3.78 28.52 -4.54
CA ALA A 156 -2.56 29.21 -4.95
C ALA A 156 -2.17 30.31 -3.95
N LEU A 157 -1.01 30.92 -4.17
CA LEU A 157 -0.56 32.07 -3.39
C LEU A 157 -0.86 33.37 -4.15
N ALA A 158 -1.69 34.21 -3.55
CA ALA A 158 -1.87 35.59 -3.99
C ALA A 158 -0.79 36.46 -3.32
N GLN A 159 -0.03 37.23 -4.09
CA GLN A 159 1.10 38.02 -3.59
C GLN A 159 1.42 39.21 -4.52
N PRO A 160 2.18 40.22 -4.06
CA PRO A 160 2.52 41.37 -4.90
C PRO A 160 3.21 40.94 -6.19
N GLY A 161 2.64 41.36 -7.32
CA GLY A 161 3.16 41.10 -8.65
C GLY A 161 2.97 39.67 -9.17
N ALA A 162 2.23 38.79 -8.48
CA ALA A 162 1.92 37.47 -9.04
C ALA A 162 1.06 37.57 -10.31
N GLY A 163 1.15 36.55 -11.15
CA GLY A 163 0.39 36.48 -12.40
C GLY A 163 -1.06 36.03 -12.20
N THR A 164 -1.64 35.50 -13.27
CA THR A 164 -3.01 34.99 -13.30
C THR A 164 -3.03 33.50 -13.63
N LEU A 165 -3.99 32.75 -13.08
CA LEU A 165 -4.31 31.41 -13.54
C LEU A 165 -5.53 31.44 -14.46
N ALA A 166 -5.38 30.95 -15.70
CA ALA A 166 -6.49 30.70 -16.61
C ALA A 166 -6.94 29.23 -16.50
N ILE A 167 -8.15 29.01 -15.99
CA ILE A 167 -8.70 27.69 -15.67
C ILE A 167 -9.79 27.38 -16.69
N SER A 168 -9.56 26.39 -17.54
CA SER A 168 -10.48 26.00 -18.62
C SER A 168 -11.11 24.64 -18.36
N ILE A 169 -12.45 24.59 -18.27
CA ILE A 169 -13.27 23.41 -17.97
C ILE A 169 -14.58 23.54 -18.75
N GLY A 170 -15.01 22.47 -19.45
CA GLY A 170 -16.32 22.45 -20.12
C GLY A 170 -16.51 23.54 -21.19
N GLY A 171 -15.42 23.99 -21.84
CA GLY A 171 -15.45 25.09 -22.81
C GLY A 171 -15.52 26.49 -22.19
N LYS A 172 -15.60 26.60 -20.86
CA LYS A 172 -15.55 27.86 -20.12
C LYS A 172 -14.13 28.11 -19.61
N THR A 173 -13.65 29.34 -19.71
CA THR A 173 -12.39 29.79 -19.10
C THR A 173 -12.66 30.82 -18.02
N GLU A 174 -12.13 30.55 -16.83
CA GLU A 174 -12.21 31.38 -15.64
C GLU A 174 -10.81 31.86 -15.26
N ARG A 175 -10.67 33.13 -14.89
CA ARG A 175 -9.37 33.70 -14.49
C ARG A 175 -9.30 33.92 -12.99
N MET A 176 -8.17 33.60 -12.38
CA MET A 176 -7.84 33.88 -10.98
C MET A 176 -6.63 34.80 -10.96
N ASP A 177 -6.86 36.10 -10.76
CA ASP A 177 -5.78 37.07 -10.59
C ASP A 177 -5.17 36.92 -9.19
N LEU A 178 -3.88 36.63 -9.13
CA LEU A 178 -3.15 36.40 -7.88
C LEU A 178 -2.34 37.62 -7.45
N ASN A 179 -2.37 38.73 -8.20
CA ASN A 179 -1.75 39.96 -7.77
C ASN A 179 -2.49 40.53 -6.55
N ALA A 180 -1.78 40.67 -5.43
CA ALA A 180 -2.35 41.15 -4.18
C ALA A 180 -1.37 42.05 -3.42
N PHE A 181 -1.89 42.95 -2.59
CA PHE A 181 -1.05 43.80 -1.75
C PHE A 181 -0.28 43.03 -0.66
N LEU A 182 -0.87 41.95 -0.12
CA LEU A 182 -0.27 41.08 0.89
C LEU A 182 -0.26 39.64 0.42
N SER A 183 0.82 38.93 0.77
CA SER A 183 0.93 37.49 0.51
C SER A 183 -0.06 36.70 1.35
N ARG A 184 -0.89 35.87 0.71
CA ARG A 184 -1.86 34.98 1.36
C ARG A 184 -2.15 33.76 0.49
N PRO A 185 -2.54 32.62 1.08
CA PRO A 185 -3.19 31.56 0.32
C PRO A 185 -4.59 31.99 -0.13
N GLU A 186 -5.00 31.52 -1.30
CA GLU A 186 -6.34 31.72 -1.83
C GLU A 186 -6.77 30.49 -2.62
N CYS A 187 -7.99 30.00 -2.39
CA CYS A 187 -8.59 28.93 -3.18
C CYS A 187 -9.76 29.47 -4.01
N LYS A 188 -9.78 29.14 -5.31
CA LYS A 188 -10.92 29.41 -6.21
C LYS A 188 -11.70 28.12 -6.45
N GLU A 189 -12.99 28.16 -6.13
CA GLU A 189 -13.96 27.10 -6.42
C GLU A 189 -14.75 27.43 -7.69
N LEU A 190 -14.94 26.41 -8.53
CA LEU A 190 -15.72 26.46 -9.77
C LEU A 190 -16.75 25.34 -9.72
N THR A 191 -18.03 25.67 -9.91
CA THR A 191 -19.14 24.71 -9.96
C THR A 191 -19.80 24.69 -11.33
N PHE A 192 -20.35 23.54 -11.71
CA PHE A 192 -20.94 23.27 -13.01
C PHE A 192 -22.25 22.50 -12.86
N ASP A 193 -23.25 22.81 -13.68
CA ASP A 193 -24.56 22.11 -13.64
C ASP A 193 -24.50 20.69 -14.22
N SER A 194 -23.40 20.34 -14.91
CA SER A 194 -23.17 19.03 -15.50
C SER A 194 -21.76 18.51 -15.20
N PRO A 195 -21.58 17.19 -15.05
CA PRO A 195 -20.27 16.61 -14.82
C PRO A 195 -19.28 16.93 -15.94
N GLN A 196 -18.06 17.24 -15.53
CA GLN A 196 -16.92 17.58 -16.36
C GLN A 196 -15.87 16.46 -16.27
N VAL A 197 -15.08 16.32 -17.33
CA VAL A 197 -14.07 15.26 -17.45
C VAL A 197 -12.65 15.78 -17.63
N ALA A 198 -12.48 17.08 -17.85
CA ALA A 198 -11.16 17.65 -18.13
C ALA A 198 -11.05 19.07 -17.57
N VAL A 199 -9.85 19.39 -17.09
CA VAL A 199 -9.45 20.73 -16.68
C VAL A 199 -8.06 21.02 -17.20
N SER A 200 -7.84 22.25 -17.69
CA SER A 200 -6.53 22.80 -18.00
C SER A 200 -6.32 24.09 -17.22
N VAL A 201 -5.21 24.20 -16.50
CA VAL A 201 -4.80 25.41 -15.78
C VAL A 201 -3.51 25.93 -16.41
N VAL A 202 -3.54 27.19 -16.85
CA VAL A 202 -2.42 27.86 -17.52
C VAL A 202 -1.99 29.06 -16.68
N ALA A 203 -0.70 29.20 -16.43
CA ALA A 203 -0.11 30.41 -15.84
C ALA A 203 0.00 31.51 -16.92
N GLU A 204 -0.56 32.69 -16.65
CA GLU A 204 -0.52 33.86 -17.52
C GLU A 204 0.25 35.01 -16.85
N GLY A 205 1.20 35.61 -17.57
CA GLY A 205 1.98 36.78 -17.14
C GLY A 205 3.10 36.43 -16.16
N ASN A 206 3.09 37.07 -14.98
CA ASN A 206 4.11 36.89 -13.96
C ASN A 206 4.04 35.49 -13.30
N PRO A 207 5.08 35.06 -12.56
CA PRO A 207 5.06 33.79 -11.85
C PRO A 207 3.83 33.63 -10.94
N VAL A 208 3.29 32.41 -10.93
CA VAL A 208 2.19 31.98 -10.05
C VAL A 208 2.64 30.76 -9.26
N THR A 209 2.21 30.63 -8.01
CA THR A 209 2.50 29.45 -7.18
C THR A 209 1.20 28.74 -6.82
N ILE A 210 1.04 27.51 -7.30
CA ILE A 210 -0.11 26.63 -7.04
C ILE A 210 0.27 25.66 -5.93
N THR A 211 -0.55 25.53 -4.89
CA THR A 211 -0.29 24.65 -3.73
C THR A 211 -1.07 23.34 -3.77
N SER A 212 -2.27 23.35 -4.37
CA SER A 212 -3.06 22.15 -4.59
C SER A 212 -4.18 22.37 -5.59
N TRP A 213 -4.77 21.28 -6.07
CA TRP A 213 -6.06 21.29 -6.76
C TRP A 213 -6.90 20.09 -6.33
N ALA A 214 -8.20 20.16 -6.57
CA ALA A 214 -9.11 19.08 -6.26
C ALA A 214 -10.28 19.03 -7.23
N SER A 215 -10.86 17.85 -7.38
CA SER A 215 -12.12 17.67 -8.09
C SER A 215 -13.08 16.85 -7.25
N PHE A 216 -14.33 17.32 -7.18
CA PHE A 216 -15.40 16.72 -6.42
C PHE A 216 -16.66 16.60 -7.27
N ARG A 217 -17.53 15.70 -6.85
CA ARG A 217 -18.87 15.52 -7.40
C ARG A 217 -19.88 15.72 -6.29
N ASP A 218 -20.71 16.76 -6.40
CA ASP A 218 -21.70 17.13 -5.39
C ASP A 218 -23.04 16.39 -5.59
N ALA A 219 -22.91 15.07 -5.80
CA ALA A 219 -24.01 14.11 -5.89
C ALA A 219 -24.01 13.14 -4.70
N GLY A 220 -23.54 13.61 -3.54
CA GLY A 220 -23.30 12.78 -2.36
C GLY A 220 -22.14 11.81 -2.59
N GLY A 221 -22.22 10.62 -2.01
CA GLY A 221 -21.18 9.61 -2.13
C GLY A 221 -19.92 9.93 -1.32
N VAL A 222 -18.76 9.49 -1.82
CA VAL A 222 -17.48 9.59 -1.09
C VAL A 222 -16.36 10.08 -1.99
N ALA A 223 -15.57 11.02 -1.48
CA ALA A 223 -14.27 11.42 -2.04
C ALA A 223 -13.15 10.99 -1.08
N LEU A 224 -12.10 10.37 -1.60
CA LEU A 224 -10.92 10.00 -0.82
C LEU A 224 -9.67 10.61 -1.45
N SER A 225 -9.16 11.64 -0.78
CA SER A 225 -7.95 12.36 -1.10
C SER A 225 -6.74 11.68 -0.47
N ASN A 226 -5.68 11.48 -1.24
CA ASN A 226 -4.43 10.91 -0.77
C ASN A 226 -3.29 11.90 -1.05
N VAL A 227 -2.80 12.56 -0.01
CA VAL A 227 -1.70 13.52 -0.07
C VAL A 227 -0.49 12.92 0.66
N GLY A 228 0.38 12.30 -0.12
CA GLY A 228 1.54 11.58 0.41
C GLY A 228 2.85 12.03 -0.22
N VAL A 229 3.94 11.89 0.55
CA VAL A 229 5.29 12.16 0.07
C VAL A 229 6.16 10.93 0.25
N VAL A 230 6.72 10.44 -0.85
CA VAL A 230 7.58 9.25 -0.88
C VAL A 230 8.78 9.43 0.04
N GLY A 231 8.97 8.49 0.96
CA GLY A 231 10.09 8.48 1.92
C GLY A 231 9.98 9.49 3.06
N SER A 232 8.89 10.25 3.15
CA SER A 232 8.72 11.25 4.20
C SER A 232 8.39 10.62 5.56
N GLN A 233 8.78 11.34 6.62
CA GLN A 233 8.40 11.10 8.01
C GLN A 233 7.44 12.22 8.44
N LEU A 234 6.70 11.99 9.52
CA LEU A 234 5.76 12.97 10.08
C LEU A 234 6.44 14.29 10.47
N VAL A 235 7.71 14.27 10.86
CA VAL A 235 8.47 15.51 11.14
C VAL A 235 8.54 16.43 9.91
N HIS A 236 8.54 15.89 8.69
CA HIS A 236 8.57 16.72 7.48
C HIS A 236 7.25 17.47 7.26
N PHE A 237 6.12 16.95 7.75
CA PHE A 237 4.83 17.66 7.71
C PHE A 237 4.85 18.98 8.49
N SER A 238 5.79 19.16 9.42
CA SER A 238 6.00 20.44 10.10
C SER A 238 6.51 21.56 9.19
N ARG A 239 6.99 21.23 7.98
CA ARG A 239 7.48 22.19 6.99
C ARG A 239 6.36 22.80 6.14
N ASN A 240 5.14 22.31 6.29
CA ASN A 240 3.96 22.92 5.70
C ASN A 240 3.66 24.27 6.34
N ASP A 241 3.14 25.20 5.54
CA ASP A 241 2.74 26.52 6.02
C ASP A 241 1.35 26.45 6.68
N ASP A 242 1.21 27.03 7.88
CA ASP A 242 -0.05 26.99 8.64
C ASP A 242 -1.18 27.75 7.94
N ALA A 243 -0.89 28.88 7.29
CA ALA A 243 -1.91 29.66 6.59
C ALA A 243 -2.43 28.89 5.38
N VAL A 244 -1.52 28.32 4.57
CA VAL A 244 -1.91 27.52 3.40
C VAL A 244 -2.72 26.29 3.83
N VAL A 245 -2.26 25.56 4.85
CA VAL A 245 -2.97 24.37 5.33
C VAL A 245 -4.35 24.74 5.90
N ALA A 246 -4.48 25.85 6.63
CA ALA A 246 -5.77 26.31 7.14
C ALA A 246 -6.75 26.65 5.99
N GLU A 247 -6.29 27.39 4.98
CA GLU A 247 -7.12 27.78 3.84
C GLU A 247 -7.56 26.56 3.01
N GLU A 248 -6.67 25.60 2.79
CA GLU A 248 -6.99 24.36 2.08
C GLU A 248 -7.94 23.46 2.90
N LEU A 249 -7.74 23.31 4.21
CA LEU A 249 -8.66 22.55 5.06
C LEU A 249 -10.06 23.18 5.11
N ARG A 250 -10.13 24.51 5.14
CA ARG A 250 -11.40 25.26 5.08
C ARG A 250 -12.11 25.05 3.74
N SER A 251 -11.35 25.03 2.64
CA SER A 251 -11.90 24.90 1.29
C SER A 251 -12.31 23.46 0.96
N TYR A 252 -11.52 22.48 1.40
CA TYR A 252 -11.76 21.07 1.12
C TYR A 252 -12.65 20.37 2.15
N ASP A 253 -12.82 20.93 3.34
CA ASP A 253 -13.82 20.54 4.34
C ASP A 253 -13.91 19.02 4.60
N PRO A 254 -12.83 18.36 5.08
CA PRO A 254 -12.81 16.92 5.28
C PRO A 254 -13.69 16.48 6.46
N ASP A 255 -14.34 15.32 6.32
CA ASP A 255 -15.13 14.67 7.36
C ASP A 255 -14.33 13.65 8.18
N LEU A 256 -13.19 13.22 7.66
CA LEU A 256 -12.23 12.34 8.32
C LEU A 256 -10.83 12.70 7.85
N ILE A 257 -9.90 12.90 8.80
CA ILE A 257 -8.47 13.00 8.51
C ILE A 257 -7.79 11.70 8.90
N VAL A 258 -7.12 11.07 7.95
CA VAL A 258 -6.32 9.87 8.16
C VAL A 258 -4.84 10.25 8.18
N VAL A 259 -4.13 9.87 9.24
CA VAL A 259 -2.68 10.09 9.36
C VAL A 259 -1.98 8.74 9.22
N ALA A 260 -1.13 8.59 8.20
CA ALA A 260 -0.49 7.33 7.84
C ALA A 260 1.03 7.53 7.62
N PHE A 261 1.77 7.55 8.72
CA PHE A 261 3.24 7.61 8.78
C PHE A 261 3.76 6.49 9.70
N GLY A 262 5.09 6.41 9.86
CA GLY A 262 5.73 5.52 10.82
C GLY A 262 6.66 4.49 10.18
N THR A 263 6.48 4.18 8.90
CA THR A 263 7.39 3.29 8.17
C THR A 263 8.78 3.91 8.12
N ASN A 264 8.90 5.14 7.61
CA ASN A 264 10.22 5.79 7.46
C ASN A 264 10.87 6.13 8.81
N GLU A 265 10.06 6.47 9.82
CA GLU A 265 10.51 6.64 11.20
C GLU A 265 11.13 5.35 11.76
N GLY A 266 10.48 4.20 11.57
CA GLY A 266 11.01 2.92 12.03
C GLY A 266 12.27 2.46 11.29
N PHE A 267 12.51 2.97 10.08
CA PHE A 267 13.71 2.72 9.27
C PHE A 267 14.80 3.81 9.42
N ALA A 268 14.57 4.82 10.25
CA ALA A 268 15.57 5.86 10.52
C ALA A 268 16.81 5.26 11.19
N PRO A 269 18.03 5.80 10.94
CA PRO A 269 19.27 5.27 11.54
C PRO A 269 19.23 5.24 13.07
N ARG A 270 18.56 6.23 13.67
CA ARG A 270 18.17 6.22 15.08
C ARG A 270 16.81 6.87 15.24
N ILE A 271 16.06 6.41 16.22
CA ILE A 271 14.81 7.04 16.64
C ILE A 271 14.63 6.96 18.15
N ALA A 272 14.29 8.10 18.76
CA ALA A 272 14.00 8.22 20.18
C ALA A 272 12.48 8.24 20.42
N PRO A 273 11.95 7.42 21.36
CA PRO A 273 10.52 7.38 21.64
C PRO A 273 9.93 8.73 22.03
N GLN A 274 10.66 9.50 22.84
CA GLN A 274 10.21 10.80 23.35
C GLN A 274 10.14 11.85 22.23
N GLU A 275 11.14 11.91 21.36
CA GLU A 275 11.16 12.85 20.22
C GLU A 275 10.04 12.56 19.22
N TYR A 276 9.83 11.27 18.92
CA TYR A 276 8.74 10.86 18.04
C TYR A 276 7.37 11.14 18.66
N GLU A 277 7.20 10.88 19.96
CA GLU A 277 5.97 11.21 20.68
C GLU A 277 5.67 12.71 20.67
N ILE A 278 6.68 13.56 20.93
CA ILE A 278 6.55 15.03 20.86
C ILE A 278 6.10 15.44 19.46
N THR A 279 6.75 14.89 18.43
CA THR A 279 6.41 15.16 17.02
C THR A 279 4.97 14.77 16.73
N LEU A 280 4.56 13.55 17.08
CA LEU A 280 3.22 13.03 16.83
C LEU A 280 2.16 13.89 17.54
N ARG A 281 2.33 14.16 18.84
CA ARG A 281 1.40 15.01 19.59
C ARG A 281 1.30 16.42 19.02
N THR A 282 2.44 17.01 18.66
CA THR A 282 2.50 18.36 18.09
C THR A 282 1.76 18.42 16.77
N GLN A 283 1.96 17.45 15.88
CA GLN A 283 1.28 17.43 14.58
C GLN A 283 -0.22 17.13 14.72
N ILE A 284 -0.63 16.24 15.63
CA ILE A 284 -2.06 16.02 15.91
C ILE A 284 -2.72 17.28 16.49
N GLY A 285 -2.06 17.97 17.42
CA GLY A 285 -2.53 19.24 17.96
C GLY A 285 -2.62 20.33 16.90
N ARG A 286 -1.64 20.41 16.00
CA ARG A 286 -1.64 21.31 14.84
C ARG A 286 -2.79 21.02 13.89
N ILE A 287 -3.01 19.75 13.50
CA ILE A 287 -4.13 19.36 12.64
C ILE A 287 -5.46 19.77 13.27
N ARG A 288 -5.69 19.51 14.56
CA ARG A 288 -6.91 19.92 15.26
C ARG A 288 -7.12 21.43 15.28
N ARG A 289 -6.04 22.20 15.45
CA ARG A 289 -6.11 23.67 15.43
C ARG A 289 -6.51 24.19 14.05
N LEU A 290 -5.96 23.61 12.99
CA LEU A 290 -6.16 24.09 11.61
C LEU A 290 -7.46 23.54 10.97
N ALA A 291 -7.84 22.29 11.26
CA ALA A 291 -9.01 21.62 10.69
C ALA A 291 -10.28 21.76 11.54
N GLY A 292 -10.16 22.14 12.82
CA GLY A 292 -11.28 22.12 13.77
C GLY A 292 -11.62 20.71 14.27
N ARG A 293 -12.91 20.43 14.50
CA ARG A 293 -13.40 19.20 15.14
C ARG A 293 -13.60 18.04 14.16
N VAL A 294 -12.66 17.84 13.24
CA VAL A 294 -12.67 16.70 12.33
C VAL A 294 -12.13 15.45 13.04
N PRO A 295 -12.82 14.30 13.02
CA PRO A 295 -12.30 13.03 13.50
C PRO A 295 -10.95 12.69 12.87
N ILE A 296 -10.05 12.10 13.65
CA ILE A 296 -8.73 11.66 13.18
C ILE A 296 -8.61 10.15 13.37
N LEU A 297 -8.23 9.46 12.29
CA LEU A 297 -7.81 8.06 12.29
C LEU A 297 -6.29 7.99 12.08
N LEU A 298 -5.57 7.43 13.04
CA LEU A 298 -4.15 7.12 12.92
C LEU A 298 -3.98 5.67 12.44
N LEU A 299 -3.33 5.47 11.30
CA LEU A 299 -2.89 4.14 10.88
C LEU A 299 -1.53 3.86 11.51
N GLY A 300 -1.43 2.78 12.30
CA GLY A 300 -0.15 2.30 12.80
C GLY A 300 0.78 1.90 11.66
N ALA A 301 2.10 2.00 11.86
CA ALA A 301 3.04 1.53 10.85
C ALA A 301 2.80 0.03 10.52
N PRO A 302 2.95 -0.40 9.26
CA PRO A 302 2.80 -1.81 8.87
C PRO A 302 3.94 -2.68 9.44
N ASP A 303 3.83 -4.00 9.22
CA ASP A 303 5.02 -4.87 9.25
C ASP A 303 5.86 -4.57 8.00
N ALA A 304 7.17 -4.45 8.20
CA ALA A 304 8.13 -4.25 7.13
C ALA A 304 9.49 -4.76 7.58
N LEU A 305 10.29 -5.27 6.65
CA LEU A 305 11.49 -6.03 6.99
C LEU A 305 12.73 -5.45 6.31
N THR A 306 13.87 -5.77 6.90
CA THR A 306 15.17 -5.40 6.35
C THR A 306 16.19 -6.50 6.63
N ARG A 307 17.32 -6.43 5.92
CA ARG A 307 18.55 -7.18 6.23
C ARG A 307 19.68 -6.28 6.72
N ARG A 308 19.42 -4.98 6.90
CA ARG A 308 20.42 -3.99 7.34
C ARG A 308 20.66 -4.11 8.83
N SER A 309 21.75 -4.77 9.22
CA SER A 309 22.12 -5.07 10.61
C SER A 309 22.08 -3.86 11.54
N GLU A 310 22.38 -2.67 11.01
CA GLU A 310 22.37 -1.40 11.76
C GLU A 310 20.98 -1.07 12.34
N LEU A 311 19.90 -1.64 11.78
CA LEU A 311 18.53 -1.44 12.25
C LEU A 311 18.05 -2.43 13.32
N LEU A 312 18.91 -3.37 13.76
CA LEU A 312 18.60 -4.24 14.90
C LEU A 312 18.51 -3.45 16.22
N SER A 313 19.18 -2.30 16.29
CA SER A 313 19.31 -1.48 17.49
C SER A 313 19.14 0.02 17.21
N ASN A 314 18.35 0.38 16.18
CA ASN A 314 18.07 1.79 15.85
C ASN A 314 17.10 2.47 16.82
N ALA A 315 16.55 1.75 17.80
CA ALA A 315 15.69 2.27 18.84
C ALA A 315 16.00 1.59 20.18
N PRO A 316 15.69 2.23 21.34
CA PRO A 316 15.88 1.65 22.67
C PRO A 316 14.77 0.62 22.99
N THR A 317 14.71 -0.45 22.21
CA THR A 317 13.77 -1.57 22.39
C THR A 317 14.50 -2.89 22.37
N VAL A 318 13.79 -3.98 22.71
CA VAL A 318 14.34 -5.34 22.57
C VAL A 318 14.75 -5.59 21.12
N THR A 319 15.95 -6.15 20.92
CA THR A 319 16.45 -6.56 19.61
C THR A 319 15.44 -7.51 18.96
N PRO A 320 14.98 -7.21 17.74
CA PRO A 320 14.00 -8.04 17.06
C PRO A 320 14.63 -9.37 16.67
N ALA A 321 13.96 -10.48 16.98
CA ALA A 321 14.39 -11.78 16.50
C ALA A 321 14.23 -11.88 14.95
N PRO A 322 15.03 -12.72 14.29
CA PRO A 322 14.92 -12.92 12.85
C PRO A 322 13.59 -13.59 12.47
N CYS A 323 13.18 -13.37 11.23
CA CYS A 323 12.00 -13.96 10.61
C CYS A 323 12.36 -15.26 9.90
N LEU A 324 11.47 -16.25 9.97
CA LEU A 324 11.55 -17.45 9.13
C LEU A 324 11.24 -17.10 7.68
N GLU A 325 12.02 -17.67 6.76
CA GLU A 325 11.79 -17.55 5.32
C GLU A 325 11.58 -18.94 4.69
N PRO A 326 10.79 -19.05 3.60
CA PRO A 326 10.71 -20.29 2.85
C PRO A 326 12.05 -20.58 2.18
N ALA A 327 12.65 -21.72 2.52
CA ALA A 327 13.92 -22.19 2.02
C ALA A 327 13.82 -23.68 1.62
N PRO A 328 14.62 -24.14 0.63
CA PRO A 328 14.75 -25.56 0.36
C PRO A 328 15.15 -26.31 1.64
N LEU A 329 14.38 -27.34 1.99
CA LEU A 329 14.79 -28.27 3.02
C LEU A 329 15.99 -29.06 2.52
N PRO A 330 16.96 -29.38 3.39
CA PRO A 330 17.98 -30.36 3.05
C PRO A 330 17.28 -31.67 2.66
N PRO A 331 17.81 -32.41 1.66
CA PRO A 331 17.22 -33.68 1.26
C PRO A 331 17.13 -34.59 2.49
N THR A 332 15.94 -35.16 2.71
CA THR A 332 15.77 -36.19 3.73
C THR A 332 16.72 -37.33 3.41
N ALA A 333 17.52 -37.76 4.40
CA ALA A 333 18.39 -38.91 4.23
C ALA A 333 17.54 -40.08 3.72
N PRO A 334 18.00 -40.84 2.70
CA PRO A 334 17.24 -41.96 2.20
C PRO A 334 16.94 -42.89 3.37
N VAL A 335 15.66 -43.13 3.64
CA VAL A 335 15.23 -44.20 4.53
C VAL A 335 15.88 -45.46 3.97
N ALA A 336 16.76 -46.09 4.75
CA ALA A 336 17.42 -47.33 4.34
C ALA A 336 16.32 -48.31 3.94
N GLN A 337 16.17 -48.54 2.64
CA GLN A 337 15.31 -49.59 2.15
C GLN A 337 15.95 -50.88 2.66
N THR A 338 15.21 -51.61 3.49
CA THR A 338 15.58 -52.98 3.85
C THR A 338 15.78 -53.71 2.53
N PRO A 339 16.96 -54.31 2.27
CA PRO A 339 17.17 -55.01 1.01
C PRO A 339 16.06 -56.07 0.88
N PRO A 340 15.51 -56.28 -0.33
CA PRO A 340 14.61 -57.40 -0.53
C PRO A 340 15.34 -58.68 -0.13
N PRO A 341 14.65 -59.68 0.43
CA PRO A 341 15.29 -60.93 0.81
C PRO A 341 16.07 -61.47 -0.40
N SER A 342 17.36 -61.69 -0.22
CA SER A 342 18.21 -62.40 -1.17
C SER A 342 17.47 -63.68 -1.57
N GLN A 343 17.22 -63.88 -2.86
CA GLN A 343 16.86 -65.20 -3.33
C GLN A 343 18.01 -66.13 -2.92
N ALA A 344 17.68 -67.18 -2.17
CA ALA A 344 18.65 -68.17 -1.73
C ALA A 344 19.27 -68.82 -2.97
N ALA A 345 20.58 -69.04 -2.93
CA ALA A 345 21.25 -69.90 -3.89
C ALA A 345 20.70 -71.34 -3.74
N PRO A 346 20.62 -72.14 -4.81
CA PRO A 346 20.15 -73.52 -4.72
C PRO A 346 21.10 -74.33 -3.83
N ASP A 347 20.56 -74.87 -2.74
CA ASP A 347 21.31 -75.58 -1.69
C ASP A 347 21.50 -77.08 -2.00
N SER A 348 21.18 -77.55 -3.21
CA SER A 348 21.29 -78.97 -3.55
C SER A 348 21.77 -79.26 -4.98
N ILE A 349 22.53 -80.34 -5.13
CA ILE A 349 22.95 -80.92 -6.43
C ILE A 349 21.74 -81.41 -7.24
N GLU A 350 20.60 -81.65 -6.59
CA GLU A 350 19.36 -82.14 -7.21
C GLU A 350 18.65 -81.06 -8.03
N ASP A 351 18.75 -79.78 -7.64
CA ASP A 351 18.21 -78.65 -8.42
C ASP A 351 18.98 -78.42 -9.73
N ILE A 352 20.30 -78.69 -9.74
CA ILE A 352 21.16 -78.56 -10.92
C ILE A 352 20.87 -79.67 -11.95
N LEU A 353 20.50 -80.88 -11.49
CA LEU A 353 20.14 -81.99 -12.35
C LEU A 353 18.76 -81.78 -13.02
N GLY A 354 17.81 -81.13 -12.33
CA GLY A 354 16.51 -80.76 -12.89
C GLY A 354 16.58 -79.75 -14.04
N GLU A 355 17.52 -78.79 -13.98
CA GLU A 355 17.72 -77.80 -15.06
C GLU A 355 18.44 -78.40 -16.29
N LEU A 356 19.28 -79.42 -16.12
CA LEU A 356 20.00 -80.11 -17.20
C LEU A 356 19.13 -81.12 -17.96
N GLU A 357 18.16 -81.78 -17.31
CA GLU A 357 17.20 -82.67 -17.99
C GLU A 357 16.15 -81.90 -18.82
N ALA A 358 15.82 -80.65 -18.44
CA ALA A 358 14.93 -79.78 -19.20
C ALA A 358 15.54 -79.25 -20.52
N GLN A 359 16.87 -79.30 -20.68
CA GLN A 359 17.56 -78.89 -21.91
C GLN A 359 17.78 -80.04 -22.91
N ALA A 360 17.47 -81.29 -22.54
CA ALA A 360 17.77 -82.48 -23.36
C ALA A 360 16.59 -83.01 -24.21
N THR A 361 15.43 -82.36 -24.20
CA THR A 361 14.27 -82.79 -25.01
C THR A 361 13.88 -81.75 -26.06
N GLN A 362 14.72 -81.59 -27.07
CA GLN A 362 14.28 -81.12 -28.39
C GLN A 362 15.36 -81.39 -29.43
N THR A 363 15.17 -82.44 -30.24
CA THR A 363 15.48 -82.51 -31.68
C THR A 363 15.49 -83.97 -32.15
N VAL A 364 14.51 -84.39 -32.95
CA VAL A 364 14.73 -85.14 -34.20
C VAL A 364 13.50 -84.96 -35.09
N ASP A 365 13.61 -84.07 -36.10
CA ASP A 365 13.23 -84.42 -37.48
C ASP A 365 13.99 -83.53 -38.50
N GLY A 366 15.24 -83.90 -38.77
CA GLY A 366 15.74 -84.07 -40.14
C GLY A 366 15.90 -82.91 -41.13
N ARG A 367 15.91 -81.61 -40.76
CA ARG A 367 16.28 -80.52 -41.70
C ARG A 367 17.12 -79.40 -41.07
N ARG A 368 18.28 -79.13 -41.70
CA ARG A 368 19.24 -78.07 -41.33
C ARG A 368 18.64 -76.69 -41.65
N MET A 369 18.20 -75.94 -40.64
CA MET A 369 17.88 -74.52 -40.76
C MET A 369 18.99 -73.67 -40.14
N ILE A 370 19.55 -72.77 -40.96
CA ILE A 370 20.40 -71.67 -40.49
C ILE A 370 19.46 -70.68 -39.79
N THR A 371 19.46 -70.67 -38.46
CA THR A 371 18.75 -69.65 -37.67
C THR A 371 19.74 -68.57 -37.27
N THR A 372 19.52 -67.37 -37.80
CA THR A 372 20.16 -66.11 -37.37
C THR A 372 20.02 -65.92 -35.86
N PRO A 373 21.04 -65.39 -35.15
CA PRO A 373 20.95 -65.12 -33.72
C PRO A 373 19.88 -64.04 -33.45
N PRO A 374 19.20 -64.09 -32.29
CA PRO A 374 18.26 -63.04 -31.90
C PRO A 374 19.00 -61.71 -31.74
N PRO A 375 18.33 -60.56 -32.01
CA PRO A 375 18.95 -59.26 -31.80
C PRO A 375 19.28 -59.11 -30.31
N ALA A 376 20.50 -58.63 -30.02
CA ALA A 376 20.91 -58.30 -28.67
C ALA A 376 19.88 -57.38 -28.02
N THR A 377 19.33 -57.81 -26.88
CA THR A 377 18.49 -56.96 -26.03
C THR A 377 19.28 -55.69 -25.70
N ALA A 378 18.83 -54.56 -26.22
CA ALA A 378 19.36 -53.26 -25.85
C ALA A 378 19.32 -53.12 -24.32
N PRO A 379 20.36 -52.54 -23.68
CA PRO A 379 20.31 -52.30 -22.25
C PRO A 379 19.09 -51.41 -21.95
N VAL A 380 18.23 -51.88 -21.06
CA VAL A 380 17.14 -51.07 -20.51
C VAL A 380 17.79 -49.85 -19.86
N LEU A 381 17.67 -48.69 -20.49
CA LEU A 381 18.04 -47.42 -19.89
C LEU A 381 17.26 -47.31 -18.57
N ALA A 382 17.98 -47.22 -17.46
CA ALA A 382 17.37 -46.94 -16.17
C ALA A 382 16.47 -45.71 -16.32
N PRO A 383 15.23 -45.73 -15.77
CA PRO A 383 14.38 -44.55 -15.83
C PRO A 383 15.16 -43.37 -15.24
N PRO A 384 15.04 -42.16 -15.83
CA PRO A 384 15.72 -41.00 -15.28
C PRO A 384 15.36 -40.89 -13.79
N PRO A 385 16.33 -40.53 -12.92
CA PRO A 385 16.04 -40.38 -11.51
C PRO A 385 14.85 -39.45 -11.35
N VAL A 386 13.78 -39.93 -10.71
CA VAL A 386 12.63 -39.11 -10.38
C VAL A 386 13.14 -38.01 -9.45
N THR A 387 13.33 -36.82 -9.99
CA THR A 387 13.68 -35.64 -9.20
C THR A 387 12.52 -35.38 -8.26
N GLN A 388 12.69 -35.77 -6.99
CA GLN A 388 11.70 -35.43 -5.98
C GLN A 388 11.54 -33.91 -5.95
N PRO A 389 10.30 -33.39 -5.91
CA PRO A 389 10.10 -31.96 -5.79
C PRO A 389 10.82 -31.46 -4.54
N THR A 390 11.67 -30.45 -4.71
CA THR A 390 12.38 -29.81 -3.61
C THR A 390 11.38 -29.41 -2.54
N GLN A 391 11.43 -30.06 -1.39
CA GLN A 391 10.54 -29.70 -0.27
C GLN A 391 10.95 -28.32 0.23
N ILE A 392 9.99 -27.41 0.31
CA ILE A 392 10.20 -26.07 0.85
C ILE A 392 9.73 -26.07 2.31
N GLY A 393 10.61 -25.69 3.22
CA GLY A 393 10.32 -25.50 4.64
C GLY A 393 10.58 -24.06 5.06
N TRP A 394 10.28 -23.74 6.32
CA TRP A 394 10.50 -22.40 6.88
C TRP A 394 11.71 -22.44 7.81
N SER A 395 12.75 -21.66 7.51
CA SER A 395 13.98 -21.61 8.31
C SER A 395 14.55 -20.19 8.39
N ILE A 396 15.42 -19.96 9.38
CA ILE A 396 16.22 -18.73 9.43
C ILE A 396 17.32 -18.84 8.38
N THR A 397 17.43 -17.84 7.51
CA THR A 397 18.46 -17.80 6.46
C THR A 397 19.77 -17.22 7.01
N ALA A 398 20.88 -17.42 6.30
CA ALA A 398 22.20 -16.88 6.69
C ALA A 398 22.23 -15.34 6.76
N ARG A 399 21.34 -14.66 6.03
CA ARG A 399 21.14 -13.21 6.08
C ARG A 399 19.66 -12.95 6.37
N PRO A 400 19.23 -13.14 7.64
CA PRO A 400 17.83 -13.19 7.95
C PRO A 400 17.16 -11.82 7.80
N LEU A 401 15.91 -11.85 7.38
CA LEU A 401 15.03 -10.70 7.50
C LEU A 401 14.64 -10.49 8.96
N PHE A 402 14.43 -9.24 9.35
CA PHE A 402 13.85 -8.87 10.64
C PHE A 402 13.13 -7.52 10.50
N PRO A 403 12.10 -7.25 11.32
CA PRO A 403 11.54 -5.91 11.41
C PRO A 403 12.53 -4.99 12.15
N PRO A 404 12.82 -3.78 11.65
CA PRO A 404 13.60 -2.80 12.40
C PRO A 404 13.09 -2.60 13.84
N ALA A 405 13.99 -2.44 14.81
CA ALA A 405 13.63 -2.17 16.20
C ALA A 405 12.74 -0.92 16.33
N GLY A 406 13.05 0.10 15.53
CA GLY A 406 12.29 1.34 15.42
C GLY A 406 10.83 1.17 15.03
N LEU A 407 10.45 0.17 14.22
CA LEU A 407 9.04 -0.02 13.83
C LEU A 407 8.18 -0.39 15.04
N LYS A 408 8.66 -1.32 15.88
CA LYS A 408 7.94 -1.69 17.11
C LYS A 408 7.78 -0.47 18.00
N MET A 409 8.87 0.28 18.21
CA MET A 409 8.86 1.50 19.01
C MET A 409 7.82 2.51 18.52
N VAL A 410 7.85 2.81 17.21
CA VAL A 410 6.92 3.73 16.57
C VAL A 410 5.47 3.30 16.78
N ARG A 411 5.15 2.02 16.54
CA ARG A 411 3.78 1.50 16.73
C ARG A 411 3.32 1.60 18.18
N ASP A 412 4.20 1.32 19.14
CA ASP A 412 3.90 1.44 20.57
C ASP A 412 3.58 2.90 20.95
N VAL A 413 4.36 3.87 20.43
CA VAL A 413 4.10 5.31 20.62
C VAL A 413 2.79 5.72 19.94
N GLN A 414 2.57 5.33 18.68
CA GLN A 414 1.36 5.65 17.92
C GLN A 414 0.10 5.17 18.66
N ARG A 415 0.07 3.90 19.09
CA ARG A 415 -1.06 3.31 19.82
C ARG A 415 -1.35 4.07 21.12
N ARG A 416 -0.31 4.33 21.92
CA ARG A 416 -0.43 5.04 23.20
C ARG A 416 -0.91 6.49 23.02
N VAL A 417 -0.34 7.22 22.07
CA VAL A 417 -0.73 8.62 21.78
C VAL A 417 -2.16 8.67 21.25
N ALA A 418 -2.56 7.75 20.37
CA ALA A 418 -3.93 7.68 19.88
C ALA A 418 -4.94 7.46 21.01
N GLN A 419 -4.66 6.54 21.93
CA GLN A 419 -5.49 6.32 23.11
C GLN A 419 -5.60 7.59 23.98
N GLN A 420 -4.47 8.21 24.31
CA GLN A 420 -4.43 9.39 25.19
C GLN A 420 -5.05 10.64 24.56
N LEU A 421 -4.98 10.77 23.23
CA LEU A 421 -5.56 11.89 22.50
C LEU A 421 -6.98 11.59 21.97
N ARG A 422 -7.54 10.40 22.23
CA ARG A 422 -8.86 9.96 21.74
C ARG A 422 -8.96 10.02 20.21
N LEU A 423 -8.04 9.36 19.53
CA LEU A 423 -8.07 9.15 18.08
C LEU A 423 -8.60 7.75 17.78
N GLY A 424 -9.13 7.54 16.57
CA GLY A 424 -9.20 6.19 16.03
C GLY A 424 -7.76 5.70 15.78
N PHE A 425 -7.46 4.44 16.09
CA PHE A 425 -6.17 3.81 15.81
C PHE A 425 -6.39 2.48 15.10
N TRP A 426 -5.83 2.31 13.92
CA TRP A 426 -5.89 1.04 13.19
C TRP A 426 -4.53 0.34 13.21
N ASP A 427 -4.50 -0.86 13.79
CA ASP A 427 -3.28 -1.66 13.94
C ASP A 427 -2.92 -2.39 12.64
N TRP A 428 -2.21 -1.69 11.77
CA TRP A 428 -1.84 -2.22 10.46
C TRP A 428 -0.99 -3.50 10.55
N GLU A 429 0.02 -3.56 11.42
CA GLU A 429 0.83 -4.76 11.64
C GLU A 429 -0.06 -5.96 12.00
N ALA A 430 -0.94 -5.81 12.99
CA ALA A 430 -1.83 -6.89 13.41
C ALA A 430 -2.74 -7.34 12.25
N ARG A 431 -3.21 -6.41 11.43
CA ARG A 431 -4.09 -6.72 10.29
C ARG A 431 -3.38 -7.32 9.10
N MET A 432 -2.06 -7.15 8.98
CA MET A 432 -1.27 -7.96 8.05
C MET A 432 -1.17 -9.42 8.49
N GLY A 433 -1.15 -9.67 9.79
CA GLY A 433 -0.93 -11.00 10.40
C GLY A 433 0.10 -10.96 11.55
N GLY A 434 0.57 -9.77 11.92
CA GLY A 434 1.59 -9.58 12.96
C GLY A 434 3.01 -9.55 12.41
N ARG A 435 3.96 -9.58 13.33
CA ARG A 435 5.40 -9.55 13.05
C ARG A 435 5.82 -10.62 12.03
N CYS A 436 6.74 -10.26 11.14
CA CYS A 436 7.32 -11.12 10.10
C CYS A 436 6.36 -11.54 8.98
N THR A 437 5.14 -11.02 8.96
CA THR A 437 4.15 -11.34 7.93
C THR A 437 4.52 -10.77 6.57
N ALA A 438 5.33 -9.71 6.50
CA ALA A 438 5.88 -9.23 5.25
C ALA A 438 6.66 -10.32 4.46
N VAL A 439 7.23 -11.34 5.13
CA VAL A 439 7.83 -12.48 4.41
C VAL A 439 6.80 -13.22 3.57
N SER A 440 5.66 -13.59 4.17
CA SER A 440 4.62 -14.34 3.47
C SER A 440 3.96 -13.49 2.38
N TRP A 441 3.81 -12.18 2.62
CA TRP A 441 3.27 -11.25 1.62
C TRP A 441 4.16 -11.08 0.39
N VAL A 442 5.49 -11.28 0.52
CA VAL A 442 6.41 -11.26 -0.62
C VAL A 442 6.53 -12.64 -1.27
N LYS A 443 6.64 -13.70 -0.46
CA LYS A 443 7.05 -15.04 -0.93
C LYS A 443 5.90 -15.94 -1.35
N LEU A 444 4.70 -15.78 -0.79
CA LEU A 444 3.55 -16.62 -1.13
C LEU A 444 2.76 -16.02 -2.29
N GLN A 445 2.11 -16.91 -3.06
CA GLN A 445 1.24 -16.53 -4.17
C GLN A 445 -0.22 -16.39 -3.72
N PRO A 446 -0.97 -15.40 -4.24
CA PRO A 446 -0.47 -14.28 -5.04
C PRO A 446 0.41 -13.34 -4.19
N THR A 447 1.49 -12.83 -4.78
CA THR A 447 2.36 -11.85 -4.11
C THR A 447 1.57 -10.56 -3.81
N ARG A 448 1.73 -10.01 -2.61
CA ARG A 448 1.02 -8.81 -2.11
C ARG A 448 1.96 -7.64 -1.79
N MET A 449 3.23 -7.95 -1.51
CA MET A 449 4.26 -6.96 -1.18
C MET A 449 5.43 -7.09 -2.17
N ARG A 450 6.09 -5.97 -2.47
CA ARG A 450 7.25 -5.90 -3.35
C ARG A 450 8.45 -6.56 -2.67
N GLY A 451 9.45 -6.96 -3.47
CA GLY A 451 10.66 -7.63 -2.99
C GLY A 451 11.55 -6.81 -2.04
N ASP A 452 11.21 -5.54 -1.79
CA ASP A 452 11.84 -4.70 -0.76
C ASP A 452 11.33 -4.98 0.66
N TYR A 453 10.25 -5.78 0.81
CA TYR A 453 9.59 -6.09 2.09
C TYR A 453 9.08 -4.84 2.84
N VAL A 454 8.82 -3.75 2.11
CA VAL A 454 8.28 -2.51 2.65
C VAL A 454 7.01 -2.14 1.90
N HIS A 455 7.06 -2.05 0.57
CA HIS A 455 5.97 -1.48 -0.22
C HIS A 455 5.02 -2.54 -0.76
N PHE A 456 3.73 -2.23 -0.80
CA PHE A 456 2.71 -3.11 -1.35
C PHE A 456 2.64 -3.02 -2.89
N ASN A 457 2.18 -4.08 -3.53
CA ASN A 457 1.69 -4.02 -4.90
C ASN A 457 0.17 -3.74 -4.91
N SER A 458 -0.46 -3.72 -6.09
CA SER A 458 -1.90 -3.42 -6.19
C SER A 458 -2.79 -4.44 -5.45
N LEU A 459 -2.44 -5.73 -5.47
CA LEU A 459 -3.20 -6.78 -4.76
C LEU A 459 -3.07 -6.62 -3.25
N GLY A 460 -1.86 -6.38 -2.73
CA GLY A 460 -1.66 -6.10 -1.31
C GLY A 460 -2.36 -4.81 -0.87
N GLY A 461 -2.34 -3.78 -1.73
CA GLY A 461 -3.07 -2.53 -1.49
C GLY A 461 -4.57 -2.73 -1.33
N GLN A 462 -5.17 -3.54 -2.22
CA GLN A 462 -6.57 -3.93 -2.16
C GLN A 462 -6.89 -4.74 -0.90
N GLU A 463 -6.02 -5.68 -0.52
CA GLU A 463 -6.24 -6.49 0.68
C GLU A 463 -6.18 -5.64 1.96
N ILE A 464 -5.22 -4.72 2.07
CA ILE A 464 -5.15 -3.78 3.21
C ILE A 464 -6.37 -2.88 3.26
N ALA A 465 -6.77 -2.28 2.13
CA ALA A 465 -7.97 -1.45 2.05
C ALA A 465 -9.22 -2.22 2.50
N THR A 466 -9.37 -3.46 2.06
CA THR A 466 -10.49 -4.34 2.44
C THR A 466 -10.50 -4.60 3.94
N ARG A 467 -9.34 -4.94 4.53
CA ARG A 467 -9.22 -5.19 5.98
C ARG A 467 -9.53 -3.94 6.79
N LEU A 468 -9.03 -2.77 6.37
CA LEU A 468 -9.35 -1.49 7.00
C LEU A 468 -10.85 -1.19 6.95
N GLN A 469 -11.47 -1.32 5.78
CA GLN A 469 -12.91 -1.05 5.64
C GLN A 469 -13.77 -2.04 6.41
N THR A 470 -13.37 -3.32 6.47
CA THR A 470 -14.09 -4.34 7.25
C THR A 470 -14.13 -3.97 8.73
N ASP A 471 -13.00 -3.51 9.28
CA ASP A 471 -12.91 -3.09 10.68
C ASP A 471 -13.69 -1.78 10.93
N LEU A 472 -13.66 -0.84 9.98
CA LEU A 472 -14.47 0.39 10.02
C LEU A 472 -15.97 0.09 9.98
N ASP A 473 -16.41 -0.86 9.15
CA ASP A 473 -17.82 -1.28 9.06
C ASP A 473 -18.28 -1.95 10.37
N ALA A 474 -17.46 -2.82 10.95
CA ALA A 474 -17.74 -3.43 12.24
C ALA A 474 -17.85 -2.38 13.37
N ALA A 475 -16.93 -1.41 13.40
CA ALA A 475 -16.99 -0.29 14.32
C ALA A 475 -18.24 0.58 14.11
N ALA A 476 -18.59 0.91 12.87
CA ALA A 476 -19.78 1.70 12.56
C ALA A 476 -21.07 1.00 13.03
N GLY A 477 -21.11 -0.34 13.01
CA GLY A 477 -22.21 -1.12 13.59
C GLY A 477 -22.28 -1.05 15.12
N ALA A 478 -21.13 -0.91 15.79
CA ALA A 478 -21.01 -0.89 17.24
C ALA A 478 -21.26 0.48 17.91
N VAL A 479 -21.20 1.58 17.13
CA VAL A 479 -21.45 2.95 17.62
C VAL A 479 -22.94 3.33 17.53
N ARG A 480 -23.76 2.53 16.84
CA ARG A 480 -25.17 2.82 16.58
C ARG A 480 -26.05 2.68 17.82
#